data_AF-A0A8M9PZY2-F1
#
_entry.id   AF-A0A8M9PZY2-F1
#
_cell.length_a   1.000
_cell.length_b   1.000
_cell.length_c   1.000
_cell.angle_alpha   90.00
_cell.angle_beta   90.00
_cell.angle_gamma   90.00
#
_symmetry.space_group_name_H-M   'P 1'
#
loop_
_entity.id
_entity.type
_entity.pdbx_description
1 polymer ?
#
loop_
_entity_poly.entity_id
_entity_poly.type
_entity_poly.pdbx_seq_one_letter_code
_entity_poly.pdbx_strand_id
1 'polypeptide(L)'
;VIVDDLGNKAVYEFPIGRWFALDEDDGKIQRDVLVGGSQPTGIVYNVQVVTGNVRGAGTNSKIQMVMHGSKGMKNSGKIFLEGGQFERGLTDIFNVEIAALLSPLSRVTIGHDNGGVSPGWYCDKVVVFCPFTGIEQTFPCSKWLDEDEGDGIIERELYEMVSLRQKRQKKHPWSLWIWTTDLAGAGTDASILLQIYGEKGKSDEMKLDNKTDNFEQGQLDKFMVELPDLGKLTKLRIWHEKRNPFAGWHLSRISIMKTLTKEKFKFPCERWLDTNEDDNEVVRELPATGELIAEPLPVVKYRVTVYTGDVSGSGTDAHVFLCLIGDLGDTGDRSLINCKNNINKFERGNADEFIIEAVSIGVVRRVRIGHDGRGGGCGWYLDKVTIREEGQAESQAVEFPCSRWFDRNEDDGQIVRELQPFADGQRLYNVSYHIAVKTGNVTGGSSDSKVFVKLYGEKGDTSKMMLAVSDNNLRNYFEVGRVDIFTLDTLDIGQINRLLIGHSNEGMRAGWFLDSVQIVVPNHGKHYMFPSHRWLCEDEADGKTEVEIYPSETLDFEL
;
A
#
# COMPACT_ATOMS: atom_id res chain seq x y z
N VAL A 1 -26.98 20.65 8.79
CA VAL A 1 -27.33 21.99 8.25
C VAL A 1 -28.66 21.88 7.54
N ILE A 2 -29.58 22.83 7.73
CA ILE A 2 -30.87 22.87 7.03
C ILE A 2 -30.92 24.18 6.25
N VAL A 3 -31.21 24.10 4.95
CA VAL A 3 -31.35 25.27 4.06
C VAL A 3 -32.81 25.34 3.61
N ASP A 4 -33.50 26.40 4.02
CA ASP A 4 -34.86 26.70 3.58
C ASP A 4 -34.81 27.60 2.34
N ASP A 5 -35.02 27.02 1.16
CA ASP A 5 -35.07 27.71 -0.12
C ASP A 5 -36.50 28.20 -0.37
N LEU A 6 -36.79 29.39 0.14
CA LEU A 6 -38.08 30.05 0.02
C LEU A 6 -38.50 30.28 -1.44
N GLY A 7 -37.54 30.44 -2.35
CA GLY A 7 -37.80 30.68 -3.77
C GLY A 7 -38.34 29.44 -4.47
N ASN A 8 -37.73 28.29 -4.20
CA ASN A 8 -38.16 26.99 -4.73
C ASN A 8 -39.17 26.26 -3.83
N LYS A 9 -39.52 26.83 -2.68
CA LYS A 9 -40.39 26.21 -1.65
C LYS A 9 -39.89 24.82 -1.26
N ALA A 10 -38.58 24.70 -1.09
CA ALA A 10 -37.91 23.43 -0.81
C ALA A 10 -37.03 23.58 0.43
N VAL A 11 -37.04 22.56 1.29
CA VAL A 11 -36.13 22.46 2.44
C VAL A 11 -35.10 21.38 2.13
N TYR A 12 -33.83 21.74 2.20
CA TYR A 12 -32.71 20.86 1.96
C TYR A 12 -32.01 20.55 3.28
N GLU A 13 -31.94 19.27 3.62
CA GLU A 13 -31.23 18.81 4.82
C GLU A 13 -29.89 18.19 4.47
N PHE A 14 -28.86 18.61 5.20
CA PHE A 14 -27.50 18.11 5.11
C PHE A 14 -27.15 17.53 6.49
N PRO A 15 -27.46 16.26 6.74
CA PRO A 15 -27.10 15.60 7.98
C PRO A 15 -25.58 15.36 7.97
N ILE A 16 -24.86 15.95 8.93
CA ILE A 16 -23.39 15.81 9.01
C ILE A 16 -23.00 14.93 10.19
N GLY A 17 -23.44 15.29 11.41
CA GLY A 17 -23.24 14.48 12.61
C GLY A 17 -21.78 14.15 12.93
N ARG A 18 -20.84 15.01 12.54
CA ARG A 18 -19.39 14.85 12.72
C ARG A 18 -18.77 16.14 13.22
N TRP A 19 -17.62 16.05 13.88
CA TRP A 19 -16.85 17.21 14.32
C TRP A 19 -16.23 17.95 13.12
N PHE A 20 -16.08 19.27 13.28
CA PHE A 20 -15.38 20.16 12.35
C PHE A 20 -14.24 20.84 13.11
N ALA A 21 -13.26 20.04 13.51
CA ALA A 21 -12.10 20.51 14.26
C ALA A 21 -10.85 19.74 13.81
N LEU A 22 -9.67 20.34 13.98
CA LEU A 22 -8.39 19.75 13.60
C LEU A 22 -7.96 18.63 14.56
N ASP A 23 -8.44 18.69 15.80
CA ASP A 23 -8.08 17.83 16.93
C ASP A 23 -9.17 16.80 17.28
N GLU A 24 -10.27 16.77 16.53
CA GLU A 24 -11.39 15.85 16.75
C GLU A 24 -11.70 15.03 15.49
N ASP A 25 -12.22 13.82 15.69
CA ASP A 25 -12.73 12.94 14.64
C ASP A 25 -11.71 12.63 13.54
N ASP A 26 -11.86 13.16 12.31
CA ASP A 26 -10.91 12.98 11.20
C ASP A 26 -10.08 14.26 10.89
N GLY A 27 -10.06 15.23 11.81
CA GLY A 27 -9.29 16.47 11.68
C GLY A 27 -9.82 17.45 10.63
N LYS A 28 -10.95 17.16 9.97
CA LYS A 28 -11.45 17.99 8.87
C LYS A 28 -12.33 19.13 9.37
N ILE A 29 -11.96 20.36 9.03
CA ILE A 29 -12.76 21.57 9.32
C ILE A 29 -13.70 21.99 8.17
N GLN A 30 -13.74 21.22 7.08
CA GLN A 30 -14.61 21.47 5.93
C GLN A 30 -15.06 20.15 5.32
N ARG A 31 -16.28 20.11 4.79
CA ARG A 31 -16.84 18.93 4.09
C ARG A 31 -17.78 19.37 2.98
N ASP A 32 -17.71 18.67 1.86
CA ASP A 32 -18.72 18.74 0.80
C ASP A 32 -19.79 17.66 1.05
N VAL A 33 -21.05 18.06 1.21
CA VAL A 33 -22.15 17.18 1.67
C VAL A 33 -23.33 17.27 0.70
N LEU A 34 -23.82 16.11 0.27
CA LEU A 34 -25.01 16.02 -0.57
C LEU A 34 -26.29 16.12 0.26
N VAL A 35 -27.33 16.75 -0.31
CA VAL A 35 -28.69 16.78 0.27
C VAL A 35 -29.15 15.36 0.58
N GLY A 36 -29.57 15.11 1.82
CA GLY A 36 -30.04 13.80 2.29
C GLY A 36 -28.98 12.71 2.35
N GLY A 37 -27.70 13.03 2.11
CA GLY A 37 -26.60 12.07 2.14
C GLY A 37 -26.32 11.59 3.56
N SER A 38 -26.59 10.32 3.85
CA SER A 38 -26.25 9.69 5.15
C SER A 38 -24.84 9.10 5.21
N GLN A 39 -24.11 9.11 4.09
CA GLN A 39 -22.77 8.55 3.97
C GLN A 39 -21.86 9.53 3.22
N PRO A 40 -20.60 9.71 3.67
CA PRO A 40 -19.61 10.44 2.89
C PRO A 40 -19.44 9.72 1.56
N THR A 41 -19.96 10.32 0.50
CA THR A 41 -19.84 9.85 -0.89
C THR A 41 -18.98 10.86 -1.65
N GLY A 42 -17.86 11.23 -1.04
CA GLY A 42 -16.86 12.08 -1.65
C GLY A 42 -15.96 11.27 -2.59
N ILE A 43 -15.62 11.87 -3.73
CA ILE A 43 -14.51 11.42 -4.56
C ILE A 43 -13.27 12.10 -4.00
N VAL A 44 -12.27 11.29 -3.63
CA VAL A 44 -10.99 11.78 -3.15
C VAL A 44 -10.15 12.28 -4.33
N TYR A 45 -9.47 13.40 -4.13
CA TYR A 45 -8.45 13.96 -5.01
C TYR A 45 -7.17 14.11 -4.19
N ASN A 46 -6.05 13.63 -4.74
CA ASN A 46 -4.73 13.92 -4.19
C ASN A 46 -4.22 15.21 -4.82
N VAL A 47 -3.97 16.21 -4.00
CA VAL A 47 -3.49 17.53 -4.41
C VAL A 47 -2.08 17.70 -3.89
N GLN A 48 -1.13 17.97 -4.77
CA GLN A 48 0.24 18.32 -4.40
C GLN A 48 0.48 19.78 -4.76
N VAL A 49 0.99 20.56 -3.82
CA VAL A 49 1.34 21.96 -4.01
C VAL A 49 2.85 22.09 -3.84
N VAL A 50 3.53 22.55 -4.89
CA VAL A 50 4.98 22.70 -4.90
C VAL A 50 5.33 24.16 -4.72
N THR A 51 6.07 24.46 -3.65
CA THR A 51 6.65 25.78 -3.42
C THR A 51 8.00 25.86 -4.13
N GLY A 52 8.27 26.97 -4.83
CA GLY A 52 9.51 27.11 -5.59
C GLY A 52 10.76 27.13 -4.71
N ASN A 53 11.91 26.84 -5.31
CA ASN A 53 13.19 26.83 -4.61
C ASN A 53 13.97 28.16 -4.72
N VAL A 54 13.27 29.28 -4.88
CA VAL A 54 13.87 30.62 -4.88
C VAL A 54 13.95 31.16 -3.44
N ARG A 55 14.83 32.14 -3.21
CA ARG A 55 14.98 32.74 -1.88
C ARG A 55 13.66 33.38 -1.45
N GLY A 56 13.21 33.08 -0.22
CA GLY A 56 11.98 33.64 0.35
C GLY A 56 10.69 32.99 -0.16
N ALA A 57 10.77 31.89 -0.93
CA ALA A 57 9.61 31.32 -1.60
C ALA A 57 8.50 30.78 -0.67
N GLY A 58 8.83 30.41 0.57
CA GLY A 58 7.86 29.84 1.51
C GLY A 58 6.93 30.88 2.12
N THR A 59 5.79 30.43 2.64
CA THR A 59 4.74 31.31 3.19
C THR A 59 4.16 30.75 4.48
N ASN A 60 3.69 31.64 5.36
CA ASN A 60 2.89 31.26 6.53
C ASN A 60 1.42 31.69 6.40
N SER A 61 0.98 32.11 5.21
CA SER A 61 -0.43 32.37 4.93
C SER A 61 -1.24 31.08 4.82
N LYS A 62 -2.56 31.20 4.99
CA LYS A 62 -3.46 30.08 4.73
C LYS A 62 -3.73 29.98 3.24
N ILE A 63 -3.47 28.80 2.68
CA ILE A 63 -3.65 28.55 1.25
C ILE A 63 -5.06 28.03 0.98
N GLN A 64 -5.71 28.61 -0.02
CA GLN A 64 -6.98 28.17 -0.55
C GLN A 64 -6.90 27.77 -2.03
N MET A 65 -7.76 26.85 -2.43
CA MET A 65 -7.86 26.38 -3.80
C MET A 65 -9.32 26.16 -4.23
N VAL A 66 -9.61 26.36 -5.52
CA VAL A 66 -10.87 25.98 -6.17
C VAL A 66 -10.55 25.12 -7.39
N MET A 67 -11.05 23.89 -7.42
CA MET A 67 -10.95 23.00 -8.58
C MET A 67 -12.16 23.21 -9.48
N HIS A 68 -11.94 23.51 -10.76
CA HIS A 68 -13.02 23.73 -11.73
C HIS A 68 -13.17 22.51 -12.63
N GLY A 69 -14.34 21.88 -12.61
CA GLY A 69 -14.62 20.71 -13.41
C GLY A 69 -14.61 21.00 -14.92
N SER A 70 -14.84 19.95 -15.71
CA SER A 70 -14.89 20.05 -17.16
C SER A 70 -15.91 21.12 -17.60
N LYS A 71 -15.49 22.06 -18.48
CA LYS A 71 -16.25 23.24 -18.94
C LYS A 71 -16.49 24.35 -17.89
N GLY A 72 -15.98 24.24 -16.68
CA GLY A 72 -16.03 25.30 -15.66
C GLY A 72 -17.41 25.56 -15.03
N MET A 73 -18.42 24.73 -15.30
CA MET A 73 -19.80 24.90 -14.80
C MET A 73 -20.00 24.42 -13.36
N LYS A 74 -19.13 23.52 -12.89
CA LYS A 74 -19.10 23.03 -11.50
C LYS A 74 -17.71 23.26 -10.94
N ASN A 75 -17.62 23.56 -9.66
CA ASN A 75 -16.37 23.66 -8.95
C ASN A 75 -16.50 23.03 -7.55
N SER A 76 -15.37 22.86 -6.88
CA SER A 76 -15.28 22.29 -5.53
C SER A 76 -15.76 23.22 -4.41
N GLY A 77 -16.07 24.48 -4.70
CA GLY A 77 -16.01 25.54 -3.70
C GLY A 77 -14.57 25.83 -3.26
N LYS A 78 -14.41 26.78 -2.33
CA LYS A 78 -13.12 27.14 -1.73
C LYS A 78 -12.70 26.04 -0.75
N ILE A 79 -11.58 25.39 -1.04
CA ILE A 79 -10.94 24.37 -0.22
C ILE A 79 -9.77 25.03 0.49
N PHE A 80 -9.73 24.99 1.82
CA PHE A 80 -8.53 25.36 2.58
C PHE A 80 -7.58 24.18 2.68
N LEU A 81 -6.30 24.39 2.34
CA LEU A 81 -5.25 23.37 2.38
C LEU A 81 -4.59 23.36 3.76
N GLU A 82 -5.38 23.03 4.78
CA GLU A 82 -4.97 23.03 6.19
C GLU A 82 -3.88 21.98 6.47
N GLY A 83 -2.97 22.31 7.39
CA GLY A 83 -1.84 21.46 7.77
C GLY A 83 -0.58 21.61 6.89
N GLY A 84 -0.70 22.25 5.71
CA GLY A 84 0.44 22.52 4.85
C GLY A 84 1.43 23.52 5.45
N GLN A 85 2.71 23.25 5.28
CA GLN A 85 3.81 24.12 5.72
C GLN A 85 4.27 25.05 4.59
N PHE A 86 4.13 24.63 3.32
CA PHE A 86 4.42 25.44 2.13
C PHE A 86 5.84 26.02 2.10
N GLU A 87 6.80 25.28 2.64
CA GLU A 87 8.19 25.69 2.78
C GLU A 87 8.94 25.70 1.45
N ARG A 88 9.98 26.53 1.38
CA ARG A 88 10.80 26.72 0.16
C ARG A 88 11.29 25.38 -0.40
N GLY A 89 10.99 25.13 -1.67
CA GLY A 89 11.47 23.97 -2.41
C GLY A 89 10.86 22.64 -1.98
N LEU A 90 9.83 22.65 -1.13
CA LEU A 90 9.13 21.46 -0.67
C LEU A 90 7.77 21.30 -1.38
N THR A 91 7.20 20.11 -1.22
CA THR A 91 5.89 19.73 -1.76
C THR A 91 4.97 19.33 -0.61
N ASP A 92 3.84 20.01 -0.49
CA ASP A 92 2.77 19.70 0.45
C ASP A 92 1.68 18.88 -0.24
N ILE A 93 1.11 17.89 0.45
CA ILE A 93 0.21 16.91 -0.15
C ILE A 93 -1.07 16.79 0.66
N PHE A 94 -2.21 16.86 -0.02
CA PHE A 94 -3.54 16.90 0.59
C PHE A 94 -4.48 15.88 -0.04
N ASN A 95 -5.32 15.25 0.79
CA ASN A 95 -6.45 14.45 0.32
C ASN A 95 -7.74 15.29 0.43
N VAL A 96 -8.30 15.68 -0.72
CA VAL A 96 -9.49 16.51 -0.80
C VAL A 96 -10.69 15.67 -1.24
N GLU A 97 -11.76 15.66 -0.44
CA GLU A 97 -13.01 14.95 -0.75
C GLU A 97 -14.05 15.90 -1.32
N ILE A 98 -14.48 15.65 -2.57
CA ILE A 98 -15.51 16.44 -3.28
C ILE A 98 -16.69 15.55 -3.64
N ALA A 99 -17.92 16.00 -3.41
CA ALA A 99 -19.13 15.23 -3.64
C ALA A 99 -19.46 15.02 -5.14
N ALA A 100 -18.75 15.71 -6.03
CA ALA A 100 -18.89 15.62 -7.47
C ALA A 100 -17.60 15.20 -8.18
N LEU A 101 -17.76 14.44 -9.27
CA LEU A 101 -16.66 14.18 -10.18
C LEU A 101 -16.37 15.44 -11.03
N LEU A 102 -15.26 16.09 -10.76
CA LEU A 102 -14.75 17.25 -11.50
C LEU A 102 -13.68 16.85 -12.51
N SER A 103 -12.94 15.75 -12.27
CA SER A 103 -11.88 15.29 -13.18
C SER A 103 -12.42 14.86 -14.56
N PRO A 104 -11.76 15.25 -15.67
CA PRO A 104 -10.59 16.12 -15.72
C PRO A 104 -10.97 17.59 -15.46
N LEU A 105 -10.12 18.28 -14.69
CA LEU A 105 -10.28 19.69 -14.37
C LEU A 105 -9.96 20.55 -15.58
N SER A 106 -10.68 21.67 -15.71
CA SER A 106 -10.39 22.69 -16.73
C SER A 106 -9.30 23.67 -16.27
N ARG A 107 -9.31 24.02 -14.99
CA ARG A 107 -8.35 24.91 -14.33
C ARG A 107 -8.44 24.75 -12.81
N VAL A 108 -7.45 25.31 -12.13
CA VAL A 108 -7.42 25.44 -10.68
C VAL A 108 -7.25 26.91 -10.33
N THR A 109 -8.07 27.44 -9.42
CA THR A 109 -7.77 28.73 -8.79
C THR A 109 -7.01 28.46 -7.50
N ILE A 110 -5.87 29.10 -7.29
CA ILE A 110 -5.10 28.99 -6.05
C ILE A 110 -4.71 30.38 -5.54
N GLY A 111 -4.75 30.57 -4.23
CA GLY A 111 -4.35 31.81 -3.59
C GLY A 111 -4.22 31.65 -2.09
N HIS A 112 -3.95 32.74 -1.39
CA HIS A 112 -3.83 32.75 0.06
C HIS A 112 -4.59 33.91 0.69
N ASP A 113 -4.65 33.95 2.03
CA ASP A 113 -5.36 34.96 2.80
C ASP A 113 -4.53 36.21 3.15
N ASN A 114 -3.29 36.28 2.65
CA ASN A 114 -2.30 37.31 3.00
C ASN A 114 -2.01 37.44 4.51
N GLY A 115 -2.30 36.38 5.28
CA GLY A 115 -2.09 36.33 6.72
C GLY A 115 -0.70 35.83 7.11
N GLY A 116 -0.36 35.96 8.40
CA GLY A 116 0.88 35.43 8.97
C GLY A 116 2.10 36.31 8.76
N VAL A 117 3.26 35.79 9.17
CA VAL A 117 4.56 36.44 8.94
C VAL A 117 5.08 36.00 7.58
N SER A 118 5.57 36.93 6.75
CA SER A 118 6.03 36.62 5.39
C SER A 118 4.95 35.95 4.52
N PRO A 119 3.83 36.64 4.23
CA PRO A 119 2.71 36.06 3.50
C PRO A 119 3.02 35.77 2.02
N GLY A 120 3.98 36.50 1.43
CA GLY A 120 4.44 36.30 0.06
C GLY A 120 4.84 34.86 -0.23
N TRP A 121 4.34 34.31 -1.34
CA TRP A 121 4.54 32.90 -1.67
C TRP A 121 4.96 32.73 -3.11
N TYR A 122 6.04 31.99 -3.37
CA TYR A 122 6.36 31.57 -4.73
C TYR A 122 5.77 30.18 -4.99
N CYS A 123 4.60 30.17 -5.62
CA CYS A 123 3.96 28.93 -6.08
C CYS A 123 4.64 28.45 -7.36
N ASP A 124 5.23 27.25 -7.35
CA ASP A 124 5.80 26.65 -8.57
C ASP A 124 4.73 25.97 -9.41
N LYS A 125 4.00 25.01 -8.83
CA LYS A 125 2.94 24.28 -9.54
C LYS A 125 1.98 23.59 -8.57
N VAL A 126 0.80 23.25 -9.09
CA VAL A 126 -0.17 22.36 -8.44
C VAL A 126 -0.32 21.10 -9.27
N VAL A 127 -0.32 19.93 -8.65
CA VAL A 127 -0.59 18.65 -9.29
C VAL A 127 -1.85 18.06 -8.66
N VAL A 128 -2.83 17.68 -9.49
CA VAL A 128 -4.09 17.07 -9.01
C VAL A 128 -4.26 15.70 -9.63
N PHE A 129 -4.35 14.69 -8.79
CA PHE A 129 -4.63 13.30 -9.15
C PHE A 129 -6.01 12.89 -8.66
N CYS A 130 -6.81 12.30 -9.55
CA CYS A 130 -8.10 11.71 -9.21
C CYS A 130 -8.05 10.18 -9.40
N PRO A 131 -7.92 9.38 -8.31
CA PRO A 131 -7.87 7.92 -8.36
C PRO A 131 -9.01 7.30 -9.16
N PHE A 132 -10.22 7.87 -9.06
CA PHE A 132 -11.40 7.39 -9.77
C PHE A 132 -11.25 7.41 -11.30
N THR A 133 -10.64 8.48 -11.83
CA THR A 133 -10.42 8.63 -13.27
C THR A 133 -9.06 8.11 -13.72
N GLY A 134 -8.11 7.94 -12.79
CA GLY A 134 -6.72 7.61 -13.08
C GLY A 134 -5.98 8.75 -13.78
N ILE A 135 -6.50 9.99 -13.75
CA ILE A 135 -5.90 11.15 -14.43
C ILE A 135 -5.16 11.99 -13.39
N GLU A 136 -3.89 12.29 -13.68
CA GLU A 136 -3.09 13.28 -12.98
C GLU A 136 -2.79 14.46 -13.91
N GLN A 137 -3.11 15.66 -13.46
CA GLN A 137 -2.93 16.91 -14.20
C GLN A 137 -1.96 17.84 -13.46
N THR A 138 -1.05 18.47 -14.19
CA THR A 138 -0.13 19.49 -13.66
C THR A 138 -0.57 20.87 -14.12
N PHE A 139 -0.63 21.82 -13.18
CA PHE A 139 -1.00 23.21 -13.36
C PHE A 139 0.18 24.09 -12.95
N PRO A 140 1.07 24.47 -13.89
CA PRO A 140 2.20 25.34 -13.59
C PRO A 140 1.74 26.74 -13.16
N CYS A 141 2.45 27.33 -12.20
CA CYS A 141 2.28 28.71 -11.77
C CYS A 141 3.57 29.50 -12.01
N SER A 142 4.66 29.06 -11.37
CA SER A 142 6.02 29.63 -11.41
C SER A 142 6.03 31.16 -11.21
N LYS A 143 5.27 31.65 -10.23
CA LYS A 143 5.11 33.07 -9.92
C LYS A 143 4.97 33.33 -8.43
N TRP A 144 5.36 34.53 -8.03
CA TRP A 144 4.97 35.10 -6.75
C TRP A 144 3.45 35.33 -6.71
N LEU A 145 2.85 34.90 -5.62
CA LEU A 145 1.55 35.29 -5.09
C LEU A 145 1.83 36.16 -3.87
N ASP A 146 1.87 37.47 -4.10
CA ASP A 146 2.30 38.47 -3.12
C ASP A 146 1.74 39.83 -3.57
N GLU A 147 1.35 40.69 -2.62
CA GLU A 147 0.95 42.08 -2.90
C GLU A 147 2.17 42.99 -3.14
N ASP A 148 3.31 42.67 -2.55
CA ASP A 148 4.54 43.47 -2.58
C ASP A 148 5.58 42.97 -3.61
N GLU A 149 5.46 41.72 -4.07
CA GLU A 149 6.34 41.10 -5.07
C GLU A 149 5.61 40.69 -6.37
N GLY A 150 6.38 40.48 -7.45
CA GLY A 150 5.84 40.01 -8.72
C GLY A 150 4.90 41.01 -9.40
N ASP A 151 3.64 40.61 -9.60
CA ASP A 151 2.60 41.46 -10.20
C ASP A 151 1.56 41.95 -9.18
N GLY A 152 1.80 41.76 -7.87
CA GLY A 152 0.93 42.28 -6.79
C GLY A 152 -0.37 41.49 -6.59
N ILE A 153 -0.44 40.24 -7.08
CA ILE A 153 -1.65 39.42 -7.05
C ILE A 153 -1.43 38.19 -6.16
N ILE A 154 -2.33 37.97 -5.20
CA ILE A 154 -2.28 36.84 -4.24
C ILE A 154 -3.13 35.61 -4.63
N GLU A 155 -3.87 35.68 -5.75
CA GLU A 155 -4.72 34.58 -6.25
C GLU A 155 -4.67 34.48 -7.78
N ARG A 156 -4.55 33.26 -8.32
CA ARG A 156 -4.45 33.01 -9.77
C ARG A 156 -5.31 31.85 -10.22
N GLU A 157 -5.78 31.95 -11.47
CA GLU A 157 -6.24 30.80 -12.23
C GLU A 157 -5.08 30.16 -12.99
N LEU A 158 -4.88 28.87 -12.78
CA LEU A 158 -3.85 28.04 -13.39
C LEU A 158 -4.49 27.05 -14.37
N TYR A 159 -3.90 26.94 -15.54
CA TYR A 159 -4.36 26.05 -16.61
C TYR A 159 -3.42 24.87 -16.75
N GLU A 160 -3.98 23.73 -17.16
CA GLU A 160 -3.21 22.50 -17.27
C GLU A 160 -2.14 22.60 -18.36
N MET A 161 -0.93 22.11 -18.04
CA MET A 161 0.07 21.79 -19.03
C MET A 161 -0.14 20.35 -19.54
N VAL A 162 -0.90 20.21 -20.62
CA VAL A 162 -1.38 18.91 -21.15
C VAL A 162 -0.25 17.92 -21.44
N SER A 163 0.93 18.40 -21.83
CA SER A 163 2.11 17.55 -22.09
C SER A 163 2.64 16.82 -20.85
N LEU A 164 2.30 17.29 -19.65
CA LEU A 164 2.69 16.67 -18.38
C LEU A 164 1.62 15.72 -17.82
N ARG A 165 0.47 15.57 -18.50
CA ARG A 165 -0.63 14.73 -18.01
C ARG A 165 -0.19 13.27 -17.93
N GLN A 166 -0.40 12.66 -16.78
CA GLN A 166 -0.13 11.23 -16.57
C GLN A 166 -1.42 10.43 -16.42
N LYS A 167 -1.36 9.15 -16.78
CA LYS A 167 -2.41 8.16 -16.51
C LYS A 167 -1.88 7.14 -15.51
N ARG A 168 -2.58 7.01 -14.39
CA ARG A 168 -2.30 6.05 -13.31
C ARG A 168 -3.40 5.00 -13.26
N GLN A 169 -3.18 3.94 -12.48
CA GLN A 169 -4.20 2.92 -12.24
C GLN A 169 -5.45 3.55 -11.62
N LYS A 170 -6.62 3.24 -12.21
CA LYS A 170 -7.90 3.67 -11.66
C LYS A 170 -8.21 2.87 -10.40
N LYS A 171 -8.63 3.57 -9.35
CA LYS A 171 -9.13 2.95 -8.12
C LYS A 171 -10.54 3.46 -7.84
N HIS A 172 -11.41 2.57 -7.37
CA HIS A 172 -12.81 2.87 -7.10
C HIS A 172 -13.05 2.88 -5.60
N PRO A 173 -13.87 3.81 -5.08
CA PRO A 173 -14.17 3.85 -3.66
C PRO A 173 -15.14 2.73 -3.24
N TRP A 174 -14.79 2.04 -2.17
CA TRP A 174 -15.58 1.03 -1.50
C TRP A 174 -15.80 1.41 -0.04
N SER A 175 -17.00 1.16 0.46
CA SER A 175 -17.27 1.22 1.89
C SER A 175 -17.07 -0.16 2.50
N LEU A 176 -16.30 -0.22 3.57
CA LEU A 176 -15.95 -1.43 4.30
C LEU A 176 -16.51 -1.35 5.72
N TRP A 177 -17.14 -2.41 6.18
CA TRP A 177 -17.69 -2.54 7.54
C TRP A 177 -17.12 -3.79 8.18
N ILE A 178 -16.61 -3.66 9.39
CA ILE A 178 -16.00 -4.74 10.16
C ILE A 178 -16.69 -4.78 11.52
N TRP A 179 -17.10 -5.97 11.94
CA TRP A 179 -17.74 -6.20 13.23
C TRP A 179 -16.83 -7.04 14.11
N THR A 180 -16.44 -6.49 15.25
CA THR A 180 -15.90 -7.27 16.37
C THR A 180 -17.07 -7.87 17.15
N THR A 181 -16.96 -9.11 17.64
CA THR A 181 -18.03 -9.70 18.47
C THR A 181 -18.12 -9.04 19.84
N ASP A 182 -19.22 -9.26 20.54
CA ASP A 182 -19.47 -8.82 21.91
C ASP A 182 -18.93 -9.80 22.98
N LEU A 183 -18.19 -10.83 22.56
CA LEU A 183 -17.53 -11.77 23.47
C LEU A 183 -16.53 -11.03 24.37
N ALA A 184 -16.38 -11.49 25.61
CA ALA A 184 -15.43 -10.90 26.54
C ALA A 184 -14.00 -10.94 25.96
N GLY A 185 -13.34 -9.78 25.89
CA GLY A 185 -11.98 -9.67 25.37
C GLY A 185 -11.86 -9.81 23.86
N ALA A 186 -12.96 -9.64 23.11
CA ALA A 186 -12.95 -9.74 21.65
C ALA A 186 -12.22 -8.60 20.93
N GLY A 187 -12.02 -7.45 21.58
CA GLY A 187 -11.39 -6.27 20.99
C GLY A 187 -9.87 -6.37 20.89
N THR A 188 -9.24 -5.53 20.07
CA THR A 188 -7.78 -5.58 19.83
C THR A 188 -7.16 -4.20 19.58
N ASP A 189 -5.97 -3.99 20.16
CA ASP A 189 -5.09 -2.85 19.85
C ASP A 189 -4.05 -3.19 18.78
N ALA A 190 -4.18 -4.35 18.12
CA ALA A 190 -3.24 -4.78 17.09
C ALA A 190 -3.45 -3.99 15.78
N SER A 191 -2.36 -3.77 15.04
CA SER A 191 -2.48 -3.20 13.70
C SER A 191 -3.09 -4.25 12.77
N ILE A 192 -4.29 -3.96 12.27
CA ILE A 192 -5.04 -4.83 11.37
C ILE A 192 -4.69 -4.52 9.93
N LEU A 193 -4.40 -5.57 9.16
CA LEU A 193 -4.14 -5.49 7.73
C LEU A 193 -5.17 -6.32 6.96
N LEU A 194 -5.50 -5.85 5.76
CA LEU A 194 -6.51 -6.44 4.91
C LEU A 194 -6.07 -6.45 3.44
N GLN A 195 -6.39 -7.54 2.73
CA GLN A 195 -6.17 -7.67 1.30
C GLN A 195 -7.39 -8.33 0.64
N ILE A 196 -7.81 -7.82 -0.52
CA ILE A 196 -9.01 -8.26 -1.23
C ILE A 196 -8.61 -8.90 -2.54
N TYR A 197 -9.29 -10.00 -2.88
CA TYR A 197 -9.04 -10.78 -4.09
C TYR A 197 -10.29 -10.80 -4.96
N GLY A 198 -10.09 -10.85 -6.27
CA GLY A 198 -11.13 -11.07 -7.25
C GLY A 198 -10.60 -11.75 -8.49
N GLU A 199 -11.48 -11.94 -9.48
CA GLU A 199 -11.17 -12.63 -10.75
C GLU A 199 -10.01 -12.00 -11.53
N LYS A 200 -9.71 -10.71 -11.31
CA LYS A 200 -8.65 -9.98 -12.02
C LYS A 200 -7.37 -9.78 -11.21
N GLY A 201 -7.25 -10.42 -10.04
CA GLY A 201 -6.07 -10.32 -9.18
C GLY A 201 -6.43 -9.91 -7.75
N LYS A 202 -5.55 -9.13 -7.13
CA LYS A 202 -5.69 -8.73 -5.72
C LYS A 202 -5.32 -7.27 -5.49
N SER A 203 -5.82 -6.71 -4.39
CA SER A 203 -5.38 -5.40 -3.90
C SER A 203 -3.97 -5.48 -3.33
N ASP A 204 -3.36 -4.33 -3.08
CA ASP A 204 -2.27 -4.25 -2.12
C ASP A 204 -2.78 -4.49 -0.69
N GLU A 205 -1.84 -4.70 0.23
CA GLU A 205 -2.14 -4.82 1.65
C GLU A 205 -2.51 -3.44 2.19
N MET A 206 -3.63 -3.35 2.91
CA MET A 206 -4.14 -2.11 3.45
C MET A 206 -4.14 -2.21 4.97
N LYS A 207 -3.40 -1.32 5.63
CA LYS A 207 -3.53 -1.12 7.08
C LYS A 207 -4.86 -0.41 7.35
N LEU A 208 -5.67 -0.97 8.24
CA LEU A 208 -6.96 -0.42 8.62
C LEU A 208 -6.81 0.37 9.91
N ASP A 209 -6.75 1.69 9.77
CA ASP A 209 -6.56 2.60 10.89
C ASP A 209 -7.18 3.95 10.53
N ASN A 210 -8.23 4.38 11.23
CA ASN A 210 -8.85 5.68 10.98
C ASN A 210 -9.30 6.44 12.23
N LYS A 211 -9.14 5.83 13.42
CA LYS A 211 -9.44 6.38 14.73
C LYS A 211 -8.56 5.71 15.78
N THR A 212 -8.52 6.28 16.98
CA THR A 212 -7.73 5.76 18.09
C THR A 212 -8.31 4.50 18.73
N ASP A 213 -9.61 4.26 18.59
CA ASP A 213 -10.38 3.20 19.27
C ASP A 213 -11.00 2.21 18.25
N ASN A 214 -10.23 1.79 17.24
CA ASN A 214 -10.73 0.83 16.27
C ASN A 214 -10.82 -0.57 16.88
N PHE A 215 -11.86 -1.33 16.49
CA PHE A 215 -11.99 -2.76 16.75
C PHE A 215 -12.25 -3.18 18.20
N GLU A 216 -12.89 -2.34 19.03
CA GLU A 216 -13.28 -2.69 20.40
C GLU A 216 -14.34 -3.79 20.46
N GLN A 217 -14.49 -4.39 21.65
CA GLN A 217 -15.52 -5.39 21.92
C GLN A 217 -16.93 -4.88 21.55
N GLY A 218 -17.63 -5.62 20.68
CA GLY A 218 -18.97 -5.31 20.20
C GLY A 218 -19.04 -4.16 19.18
N GLN A 219 -17.90 -3.64 18.72
CA GLN A 219 -17.84 -2.47 17.84
C GLN A 219 -18.12 -2.80 16.37
N LEU A 220 -18.66 -1.79 15.68
CA LEU A 220 -18.74 -1.72 14.23
C LEU A 220 -17.82 -0.60 13.73
N ASP A 221 -16.76 -1.01 13.04
CA ASP A 221 -15.81 -0.10 12.41
C ASP A 221 -16.10 0.06 10.92
N LYS A 222 -15.94 1.29 10.43
CA LYS A 222 -16.27 1.67 9.05
C LYS A 222 -15.08 2.34 8.41
N PHE A 223 -14.68 1.83 7.25
CA PHE A 223 -13.57 2.37 6.46
C PHE A 223 -14.03 2.70 5.05
N MET A 224 -13.35 3.64 4.41
CA MET A 224 -13.43 3.85 2.97
C MET A 224 -12.10 3.41 2.38
N VAL A 225 -12.15 2.49 1.41
CA VAL A 225 -10.95 1.94 0.76
C VAL A 225 -11.06 2.13 -0.75
N GLU A 226 -9.92 2.32 -1.41
CA GLU A 226 -9.84 2.48 -2.85
C GLU A 226 -9.22 1.24 -3.48
N LEU A 227 -9.99 0.52 -4.29
CA LEU A 227 -9.54 -0.73 -4.91
C LEU A 227 -9.42 -0.57 -6.43
N PRO A 228 -8.40 -1.16 -7.06
CA PRO A 228 -8.39 -1.29 -8.51
C PRO A 228 -9.55 -2.18 -8.98
N ASP A 229 -9.74 -2.29 -10.29
CA ASP A 229 -10.73 -3.23 -10.82
C ASP A 229 -10.27 -4.68 -10.63
N LEU A 230 -10.74 -5.30 -9.56
CA LEU A 230 -10.49 -6.71 -9.23
C LEU A 230 -11.50 -7.67 -9.89
N GLY A 231 -12.45 -7.16 -10.70
CA GLY A 231 -13.58 -7.95 -11.16
C GLY A 231 -14.48 -8.38 -10.00
N LYS A 232 -15.12 -9.55 -10.13
CA LYS A 232 -15.94 -10.11 -9.05
C LYS A 232 -15.02 -10.55 -7.90
N LEU A 233 -15.35 -10.14 -6.67
CA LEU A 233 -14.55 -10.51 -5.50
C LEU A 233 -14.73 -12.00 -5.18
N THR A 234 -13.62 -12.68 -4.86
CA THR A 234 -13.58 -14.12 -4.64
C THR A 234 -13.27 -14.46 -3.19
N LYS A 235 -12.35 -13.72 -2.55
CA LYS A 235 -11.96 -13.90 -1.15
C LYS A 235 -11.36 -12.62 -0.56
N LEU A 236 -11.17 -12.66 0.76
CA LEU A 236 -10.55 -11.60 1.53
C LEU A 236 -9.59 -12.23 2.54
N ARG A 237 -8.40 -11.65 2.68
CA ARG A 237 -7.45 -11.99 3.74
C ARG A 237 -7.39 -10.85 4.75
N ILE A 238 -7.46 -11.19 6.03
CA ILE A 238 -7.32 -10.24 7.14
C ILE A 238 -6.43 -10.84 8.23
N TRP A 239 -5.55 -10.01 8.79
CA TRP A 239 -4.62 -10.43 9.83
C TRP A 239 -4.17 -9.27 10.71
N HIS A 240 -3.41 -9.58 11.75
CA HIS A 240 -2.68 -8.61 12.54
C HIS A 240 -1.24 -9.05 12.80
N GLU A 241 -0.37 -8.08 13.09
CA GLU A 241 1.07 -8.33 13.25
C GLU A 241 1.48 -8.64 14.69
N LYS A 242 0.68 -8.24 15.69
CA LYS A 242 1.02 -8.41 17.10
C LYS A 242 0.74 -9.84 17.56
N ARG A 243 1.75 -10.71 17.47
CA ARG A 243 1.72 -12.06 18.07
C ARG A 243 2.08 -12.02 19.55
N ASN A 244 1.24 -11.40 20.38
CA ASN A 244 1.36 -11.42 21.83
C ASN A 244 0.06 -11.91 22.51
N PRO A 245 0.11 -12.41 23.76
CA PRO A 245 -1.05 -13.01 24.41
C PRO A 245 -2.27 -12.11 24.65
N PHE A 246 -2.15 -10.80 24.43
CA PHE A 246 -3.22 -9.82 24.68
C PHE A 246 -3.65 -9.08 23.41
N ALA A 247 -3.20 -9.54 22.24
CA ALA A 247 -3.54 -8.97 20.93
C ALA A 247 -4.66 -9.74 20.22
N GLY A 248 -5.27 -10.71 20.90
CA GLY A 248 -6.41 -11.47 20.41
C GLY A 248 -7.51 -10.61 19.85
N TRP A 249 -8.12 -11.07 18.76
CA TRP A 249 -9.25 -10.37 18.17
C TRP A 249 -10.29 -11.37 17.71
N HIS A 250 -11.54 -11.22 18.15
CA HIS A 250 -12.62 -12.06 17.65
C HIS A 250 -13.43 -11.32 16.58
N LEU A 251 -13.15 -11.66 15.33
CA LEU A 251 -13.84 -11.10 14.16
C LEU A 251 -15.17 -11.82 13.94
N SER A 252 -16.28 -11.07 14.00
CA SER A 252 -17.62 -11.58 13.61
C SER A 252 -17.71 -11.73 12.10
N ARG A 253 -17.66 -10.61 11.37
CA ARG A 253 -17.85 -10.58 9.92
C ARG A 253 -17.34 -9.28 9.32
N ILE A 254 -17.19 -9.32 8.00
CA ILE A 254 -16.86 -8.16 7.18
C ILE A 254 -17.91 -8.01 6.08
N SER A 255 -18.24 -6.78 5.69
CA SER A 255 -19.02 -6.48 4.50
C SER A 255 -18.33 -5.37 3.73
N ILE A 256 -18.37 -5.46 2.40
CA ILE A 256 -17.84 -4.42 1.54
C ILE A 256 -18.84 -4.09 0.43
N MET A 257 -18.93 -2.80 0.08
CA MET A 257 -19.84 -2.30 -0.94
C MET A 257 -19.15 -1.35 -1.88
N LYS A 258 -19.27 -1.60 -3.19
CA LYS A 258 -18.82 -0.66 -4.21
C LYS A 258 -19.76 0.53 -4.20
N THR A 259 -19.23 1.72 -3.89
CA THR A 259 -20.07 2.90 -3.59
C THR A 259 -20.96 3.34 -4.75
N LEU A 260 -20.50 3.14 -5.99
CA LEU A 260 -21.18 3.57 -7.20
C LEU A 260 -22.22 2.58 -7.73
N THR A 261 -21.85 1.29 -7.80
CA THR A 261 -22.74 0.23 -8.34
C THR A 261 -23.62 -0.39 -7.26
N LYS A 262 -23.32 -0.13 -5.97
CA LYS A 262 -23.97 -0.71 -4.78
C LYS A 262 -23.86 -2.24 -4.70
N GLU A 263 -22.94 -2.83 -5.46
CA GLU A 263 -22.59 -4.25 -5.36
C GLU A 263 -22.02 -4.53 -3.97
N LYS A 264 -22.55 -5.55 -3.29
CA LYS A 264 -22.21 -5.91 -1.92
C LYS A 264 -21.68 -7.34 -1.84
N PHE A 265 -20.60 -7.50 -1.08
CA PHE A 265 -20.03 -8.80 -0.72
C PHE A 265 -19.95 -8.91 0.80
N LYS A 266 -20.12 -10.11 1.30
CA LYS A 266 -20.06 -10.44 2.73
C LYS A 266 -18.98 -11.50 2.96
N PHE A 267 -18.30 -11.41 4.08
CA PHE A 267 -17.25 -12.34 4.50
C PHE A 267 -17.53 -12.71 5.97
N PRO A 268 -18.37 -13.73 6.22
CA PRO A 268 -18.59 -14.24 7.58
C PRO A 268 -17.30 -14.87 8.11
N CYS A 269 -17.03 -14.70 9.41
CA CYS A 269 -15.84 -15.25 10.07
C CYS A 269 -16.22 -16.00 11.34
N GLU A 270 -16.66 -15.30 12.38
CA GLU A 270 -16.96 -15.82 13.73
C GLU A 270 -15.80 -16.62 14.34
N ARG A 271 -14.59 -16.06 14.27
CA ARG A 271 -13.37 -16.73 14.74
C ARG A 271 -12.39 -15.76 15.40
N TRP A 272 -11.57 -16.32 16.27
CA TRP A 272 -10.42 -15.62 16.84
C TRP A 272 -9.30 -15.48 15.82
N LEU A 273 -8.59 -14.36 15.89
CA LEU A 273 -7.28 -14.10 15.34
C LEU A 273 -6.36 -13.89 16.55
N ASP A 274 -5.84 -14.98 17.11
CA ASP A 274 -5.09 -14.98 18.36
C ASP A 274 -4.05 -16.09 18.32
N THR A 275 -2.98 -15.93 19.09
CA THR A 275 -1.95 -16.95 19.34
C THR A 275 -2.30 -17.99 20.41
N ASN A 276 -3.35 -17.79 21.21
CA ASN A 276 -3.75 -18.65 22.33
C ASN A 276 -5.23 -19.08 22.30
N GLU A 277 -6.00 -18.63 21.32
CA GLU A 277 -7.41 -18.98 21.14
C GLU A 277 -7.63 -19.69 19.79
N ASP A 278 -8.70 -20.47 19.71
CA ASP A 278 -9.11 -21.21 18.50
C ASP A 278 -8.02 -22.14 17.94
N ASP A 279 -7.38 -21.78 16.83
CA ASP A 279 -6.31 -22.54 16.17
C ASP A 279 -4.93 -21.87 16.26
N ASN A 280 -4.79 -20.86 17.14
CA ASN A 280 -3.56 -20.12 17.40
C ASN A 280 -3.01 -19.37 16.15
N GLU A 281 -3.89 -19.04 15.20
CA GLU A 281 -3.56 -18.23 14.03
C GLU A 281 -4.10 -16.80 14.12
N VAL A 282 -3.30 -15.87 13.63
CA VAL A 282 -3.64 -14.43 13.55
C VAL A 282 -4.05 -14.00 12.14
N VAL A 283 -4.38 -14.96 11.27
CA VAL A 283 -4.76 -14.74 9.87
C VAL A 283 -6.03 -15.50 9.54
N ARG A 284 -6.96 -14.84 8.84
CA ARG A 284 -8.15 -15.48 8.26
C ARG A 284 -8.27 -15.17 6.77
N GLU A 285 -8.54 -16.23 6.01
CA GLU A 285 -9.00 -16.11 4.63
C GLU A 285 -10.48 -16.47 4.55
N LEU A 286 -11.27 -15.55 4.05
CA LEU A 286 -12.72 -15.61 4.06
C LEU A 286 -13.21 -15.63 2.61
N PRO A 287 -14.00 -16.62 2.19
CA PRO A 287 -14.57 -16.64 0.86
C PRO A 287 -15.65 -15.56 0.74
N ALA A 288 -15.74 -14.96 -0.45
CA ALA A 288 -16.81 -14.01 -0.73
C ALA A 288 -18.16 -14.73 -0.71
N THR A 289 -19.17 -14.10 -0.11
CA THR A 289 -20.56 -14.56 -0.08
C THR A 289 -21.52 -13.41 -0.40
N GLY A 290 -22.78 -13.72 -0.68
CA GLY A 290 -23.83 -12.74 -0.95
C GLY A 290 -24.55 -12.99 -2.28
N GLU A 291 -25.46 -12.11 -2.65
CA GLU A 291 -26.35 -12.28 -3.83
C GLU A 291 -25.60 -12.41 -5.16
N LEU A 292 -24.41 -11.81 -5.26
CA LEU A 292 -23.57 -11.88 -6.46
C LEU A 292 -22.71 -13.16 -6.53
N ILE A 293 -22.64 -13.92 -5.44
CA ILE A 293 -21.85 -15.15 -5.36
C ILE A 293 -22.79 -16.36 -5.38
N ALA A 294 -22.83 -17.06 -6.50
CA ALA A 294 -23.63 -18.29 -6.62
C ALA A 294 -23.06 -19.42 -5.76
N GLU A 295 -21.74 -19.62 -5.83
CA GLU A 295 -21.02 -20.64 -5.09
C GLU A 295 -19.73 -20.04 -4.51
N PRO A 296 -19.66 -19.82 -3.18
CA PRO A 296 -18.44 -19.39 -2.52
C PRO A 296 -17.33 -20.42 -2.70
N LEU A 297 -16.09 -19.95 -2.88
CA LEU A 297 -14.93 -20.84 -2.90
C LEU A 297 -14.81 -21.57 -1.54
N PRO A 298 -14.44 -22.87 -1.53
CA PRO A 298 -14.31 -23.61 -0.29
C PRO A 298 -13.06 -23.16 0.49
N VAL A 299 -13.15 -23.19 1.81
CA VAL A 299 -11.98 -23.14 2.68
C VAL A 299 -11.41 -24.55 2.78
N VAL A 300 -10.12 -24.68 2.48
CA VAL A 300 -9.40 -25.95 2.42
C VAL A 300 -8.18 -25.90 3.34
N LYS A 301 -7.70 -27.08 3.74
CA LYS A 301 -6.49 -27.23 4.54
C LYS A 301 -5.38 -27.78 3.65
N TYR A 302 -4.31 -27.02 3.45
CA TYR A 302 -3.12 -27.48 2.77
C TYR A 302 -2.15 -28.05 3.81
N ARG A 303 -1.73 -29.30 3.62
CA ARG A 303 -0.63 -29.89 4.37
C ARG A 303 0.67 -29.56 3.66
N VAL A 304 1.55 -28.87 4.38
CA VAL A 304 2.84 -28.41 3.89
C VAL A 304 3.92 -29.09 4.71
N THR A 305 4.83 -29.81 4.05
CA THR A 305 6.01 -30.39 4.69
C THR A 305 7.25 -29.68 4.17
N VAL A 306 8.04 -29.12 5.09
CA VAL A 306 9.27 -28.41 4.78
C VAL A 306 10.44 -29.32 5.15
N TYR A 307 11.31 -29.60 4.19
CA TYR A 307 12.47 -30.47 4.37
C TYR A 307 13.74 -29.62 4.47
N THR A 308 14.33 -29.60 5.66
CA THR A 308 15.65 -28.99 5.86
C THR A 308 16.71 -29.98 5.41
N GLY A 309 17.69 -29.53 4.61
CA GLY A 309 18.71 -30.44 4.08
C GLY A 309 19.61 -31.02 5.16
N ASP A 310 20.34 -32.08 4.82
CA ASP A 310 21.21 -32.81 5.75
C ASP A 310 22.70 -32.40 5.62
N VAL A 311 22.96 -31.17 5.17
CA VAL A 311 24.32 -30.61 5.14
C VAL A 311 24.70 -30.02 6.50
N SER A 312 26.00 -29.85 6.76
CA SER A 312 26.45 -29.27 8.04
C SER A 312 25.94 -27.84 8.21
N GLY A 313 25.32 -27.54 9.35
CA GLY A 313 24.80 -26.20 9.67
C GLY A 313 23.54 -25.82 8.90
N SER A 314 22.81 -26.78 8.33
CA SER A 314 21.62 -26.51 7.53
C SER A 314 20.39 -26.01 8.29
N GLY A 315 20.34 -26.24 9.60
CA GLY A 315 19.17 -25.90 10.43
C GLY A 315 19.07 -24.41 10.73
N THR A 316 17.88 -23.96 11.14
CA THR A 316 17.64 -22.55 11.49
C THR A 316 16.65 -22.38 12.64
N ASP A 317 16.97 -21.44 13.53
CA ASP A 317 16.06 -20.93 14.56
C ASP A 317 15.32 -19.66 14.10
N ALA A 318 15.57 -19.21 12.87
CA ALA A 318 14.93 -18.02 12.33
C ALA A 318 13.42 -18.22 12.14
N HIS A 319 12.67 -17.12 12.13
CA HIS A 319 11.23 -17.22 11.93
C HIS A 319 10.92 -17.49 10.45
N VAL A 320 10.59 -18.74 10.12
CA VAL A 320 10.24 -19.19 8.77
C VAL A 320 8.78 -18.86 8.44
N PHE A 321 8.55 -18.38 7.22
CA PHE A 321 7.24 -18.11 6.65
C PHE A 321 7.12 -18.64 5.23
N LEU A 322 5.89 -18.92 4.79
CA LEU A 322 5.60 -19.42 3.45
C LEU A 322 4.28 -18.87 2.89
N CYS A 323 4.22 -18.69 1.57
CA CYS A 323 3.06 -18.29 0.81
C CYS A 323 2.85 -19.27 -0.36
N LEU A 324 1.66 -19.87 -0.43
CA LEU A 324 1.24 -20.71 -1.54
C LEU A 324 0.59 -19.85 -2.62
N ILE A 325 0.99 -20.03 -3.86
CA ILE A 325 0.52 -19.25 -5.00
C ILE A 325 -0.09 -20.21 -6.02
N GLY A 326 -1.36 -19.99 -6.36
CA GLY A 326 -2.11 -20.82 -7.30
C GLY A 326 -2.92 -20.01 -8.30
N ASP A 327 -3.70 -20.73 -9.09
CA ASP A 327 -4.50 -20.16 -10.19
C ASP A 327 -5.58 -19.16 -9.73
N LEU A 328 -6.03 -19.24 -8.47
CA LEU A 328 -7.08 -18.39 -7.89
C LEU A 328 -6.53 -17.40 -6.82
N GLY A 329 -5.24 -17.08 -6.90
CA GLY A 329 -4.56 -16.14 -6.00
C GLY A 329 -3.57 -16.85 -5.07
N ASP A 330 -3.30 -16.26 -3.92
CA ASP A 330 -2.30 -16.76 -2.97
C ASP A 330 -2.83 -16.79 -1.55
N THR A 331 -2.12 -17.51 -0.69
CA THR A 331 -2.42 -17.50 0.75
C THR A 331 -1.87 -16.26 1.44
N GLY A 332 -0.84 -15.64 0.89
CA GLY A 332 0.03 -14.71 1.63
C GLY A 332 0.94 -15.42 2.58
N ASP A 333 1.79 -14.64 3.23
CA ASP A 333 2.76 -15.19 4.16
C ASP A 333 2.05 -15.80 5.38
N ARG A 334 2.46 -17.03 5.69
CA ARG A 334 2.02 -17.83 6.83
C ARG A 334 3.25 -18.16 7.65
N SER A 335 3.25 -17.69 8.89
CA SER A 335 4.25 -18.04 9.88
C SER A 335 4.18 -19.54 10.18
N LEU A 336 5.28 -20.25 9.99
CA LEU A 336 5.33 -21.70 10.19
C LEU A 336 5.66 -22.04 11.65
N ILE A 337 4.70 -21.78 12.54
CA ILE A 337 4.88 -21.91 14.01
C ILE A 337 4.31 -23.23 14.53
N ASN A 338 3.08 -23.55 14.12
CA ASN A 338 2.27 -24.65 14.64
C ASN A 338 2.61 -26.01 13.97
N CYS A 339 3.86 -26.45 14.11
CA CYS A 339 4.33 -27.72 13.57
C CYS A 339 3.64 -28.92 14.23
N LYS A 340 3.32 -29.93 13.42
CA LYS A 340 2.53 -31.11 13.84
C LYS A 340 3.38 -32.25 14.37
N ASN A 341 4.63 -32.35 13.96
CA ASN A 341 5.49 -33.50 14.24
C ASN A 341 6.76 -33.16 15.02
N ASN A 342 7.24 -31.91 15.01
CA ASN A 342 8.43 -31.50 15.74
C ASN A 342 8.17 -30.25 16.61
N ILE A 343 8.72 -30.24 17.83
CA ILE A 343 8.70 -29.07 18.71
C ILE A 343 9.78 -28.07 18.26
N ASN A 344 11.01 -28.57 18.11
CA ASN A 344 12.11 -27.82 17.54
C ASN A 344 12.15 -28.06 16.02
N LYS A 345 11.87 -27.00 15.27
CA LYS A 345 11.56 -27.06 13.84
C LYS A 345 12.80 -26.72 13.02
N PHE A 346 12.82 -27.12 11.77
CA PHE A 346 13.82 -26.74 10.78
C PHE A 346 15.25 -27.11 11.17
N GLU A 347 15.41 -28.20 11.93
CA GLU A 347 16.71 -28.76 12.24
C GLU A 347 17.28 -29.52 11.04
N ARG A 348 18.61 -29.71 11.05
CA ARG A 348 19.30 -30.48 10.02
C ARG A 348 18.63 -31.84 9.77
N GLY A 349 18.24 -32.08 8.51
CA GLY A 349 17.61 -33.33 8.09
C GLY A 349 16.15 -33.52 8.52
N ASN A 350 15.55 -32.56 9.23
CA ASN A 350 14.15 -32.66 9.63
C ASN A 350 13.19 -32.43 8.46
N ALA A 351 12.05 -33.10 8.56
CA ALA A 351 10.83 -32.78 7.82
C ALA A 351 9.80 -32.22 8.80
N ASP A 352 9.41 -30.97 8.64
CA ASP A 352 8.49 -30.27 9.53
C ASP A 352 7.13 -30.05 8.86
N GLU A 353 6.06 -30.53 9.49
CA GLU A 353 4.72 -30.53 8.92
C GLU A 353 3.82 -29.43 9.50
N PHE A 354 3.15 -28.70 8.61
CA PHE A 354 2.23 -27.61 8.92
C PHE A 354 0.91 -27.77 8.20
N ILE A 355 -0.14 -27.19 8.76
CA ILE A 355 -1.46 -27.09 8.13
C ILE A 355 -1.77 -25.61 7.90
N ILE A 356 -1.99 -25.23 6.65
CA ILE A 356 -2.44 -23.89 6.27
C ILE A 356 -3.90 -23.98 5.86
N GLU A 357 -4.78 -23.38 6.65
CA GLU A 357 -6.18 -23.19 6.26
C GLU A 357 -6.31 -21.91 5.43
N ALA A 358 -6.89 -22.04 4.23
CA ALA A 358 -7.05 -20.93 3.30
C ALA A 358 -8.23 -21.18 2.35
N VAL A 359 -8.78 -20.12 1.77
CA VAL A 359 -9.72 -20.27 0.66
C VAL A 359 -8.97 -20.87 -0.52
N SER A 360 -9.60 -21.84 -1.21
CA SER A 360 -8.97 -22.58 -2.32
C SER A 360 -8.30 -21.63 -3.32
N ILE A 361 -7.02 -21.91 -3.61
CA ILE A 361 -6.21 -21.17 -4.59
C ILE A 361 -6.13 -21.92 -5.92
N GLY A 362 -6.95 -22.96 -6.12
CA GLY A 362 -6.88 -23.83 -7.29
C GLY A 362 -5.59 -24.65 -7.31
N VAL A 363 -5.03 -24.88 -8.50
CA VAL A 363 -3.76 -25.61 -8.64
C VAL A 363 -2.63 -24.76 -8.06
N VAL A 364 -1.89 -25.30 -7.09
CA VAL A 364 -0.70 -24.65 -6.55
C VAL A 364 0.40 -24.66 -7.61
N ARG A 365 0.81 -23.47 -8.04
CA ARG A 365 1.83 -23.27 -9.08
C ARG A 365 3.18 -22.96 -8.51
N ARG A 366 3.23 -22.22 -7.39
CA ARG A 366 4.47 -21.71 -6.82
C ARG A 366 4.40 -21.67 -5.31
N VAL A 367 5.56 -21.73 -4.68
CA VAL A 367 5.73 -21.58 -3.24
C VAL A 367 6.77 -20.51 -3.00
N ARG A 368 6.39 -19.44 -2.32
CA ARG A 368 7.36 -18.48 -1.81
C ARG A 368 7.64 -18.82 -0.35
N ILE A 369 8.89 -19.03 0.01
CA ILE A 369 9.32 -19.40 1.35
C ILE A 369 10.54 -18.56 1.75
N GLY A 370 10.70 -18.28 3.03
CA GLY A 370 11.85 -17.54 3.54
C GLY A 370 11.83 -17.41 5.06
N HIS A 371 12.79 -16.67 5.58
CA HIS A 371 12.88 -16.36 7.01
C HIS A 371 13.22 -14.89 7.24
N ASP A 372 13.11 -14.44 8.49
CA ASP A 372 13.29 -13.04 8.89
C ASP A 372 14.75 -12.58 9.02
N GLY A 373 15.71 -13.50 8.83
CA GLY A 373 17.15 -13.25 8.96
C GLY A 373 17.59 -12.89 10.39
N ARG A 374 16.78 -13.14 11.42
CA ARG A 374 17.13 -12.84 12.82
C ARG A 374 17.79 -14.04 13.49
N GLY A 375 18.63 -13.76 14.49
CA GLY A 375 19.39 -14.77 15.23
C GLY A 375 20.80 -15.02 14.66
N GLY A 376 21.73 -15.41 15.52
CA GLY A 376 23.07 -15.82 15.08
C GLY A 376 23.02 -17.21 14.44
N GLY A 377 23.63 -17.39 13.28
CA GLY A 377 23.54 -18.66 12.54
C GLY A 377 22.17 -18.90 11.91
N CYS A 378 21.45 -17.84 11.54
CA CYS A 378 20.11 -17.93 10.96
C CYS A 378 20.06 -18.48 9.53
N GLY A 379 21.22 -18.66 8.88
CA GLY A 379 21.32 -19.29 7.57
C GLY A 379 20.66 -20.65 7.55
N TRP A 380 19.91 -20.93 6.49
CA TRP A 380 19.11 -22.15 6.40
C TRP A 380 19.31 -22.83 5.07
N TYR A 381 19.55 -24.14 5.06
CA TYR A 381 19.60 -24.91 3.82
C TYR A 381 18.28 -25.67 3.62
N LEU A 382 17.45 -25.16 2.73
CA LEU A 382 16.19 -25.82 2.36
C LEU A 382 16.46 -26.85 1.27
N ASP A 383 16.06 -28.10 1.51
CA ASP A 383 16.07 -29.14 0.50
C ASP A 383 14.87 -28.99 -0.44
N LYS A 384 13.65 -29.10 0.09
CA LYS A 384 12.41 -29.02 -0.70
C LYS A 384 11.18 -28.73 0.16
N VAL A 385 10.08 -28.39 -0.51
CA VAL A 385 8.75 -28.29 0.11
C VAL A 385 7.80 -29.24 -0.62
N THR A 386 6.97 -29.98 0.12
CA THR A 386 5.89 -30.79 -0.47
C THR A 386 4.54 -30.31 0.01
N ILE A 387 3.57 -30.22 -0.89
CA ILE A 387 2.23 -29.70 -0.59
C ILE A 387 1.17 -30.65 -1.10
N ARG A 388 0.16 -30.89 -0.27
CA ARG A 388 -1.09 -31.56 -0.68
C ARG A 388 -2.29 -30.95 0.04
N GLU A 389 -3.48 -31.21 -0.46
CA GLU A 389 -4.68 -30.95 0.35
C GLU A 389 -4.82 -32.03 1.44
N GLU A 390 -5.33 -31.62 2.60
CA GLU A 390 -5.59 -32.50 3.73
C GLU A 390 -6.58 -33.61 3.33
N GLY A 391 -6.18 -34.87 3.53
CA GLY A 391 -6.96 -36.05 3.13
C GLY A 391 -6.54 -36.67 1.80
N GLN A 392 -5.72 -35.98 0.99
CA GLN A 392 -5.08 -36.59 -0.19
C GLN A 392 -3.95 -37.55 0.23
N ALA A 393 -3.65 -38.52 -0.63
CA ALA A 393 -2.55 -39.46 -0.40
C ALA A 393 -1.18 -38.76 -0.54
N GLU A 394 -0.16 -39.28 0.15
CA GLU A 394 1.22 -38.77 0.07
C GLU A 394 1.74 -38.74 -1.38
N SER A 395 1.37 -39.72 -2.20
CA SER A 395 1.76 -39.81 -3.62
C SER A 395 1.16 -38.71 -4.51
N GLN A 396 0.20 -37.94 -4.00
CA GLN A 396 -0.40 -36.80 -4.69
C GLN A 396 0.23 -35.47 -4.28
N ALA A 397 1.20 -35.48 -3.35
CA ALA A 397 1.90 -34.28 -2.96
C ALA A 397 2.70 -33.71 -4.13
N VAL A 398 2.56 -32.40 -4.35
CA VAL A 398 3.35 -31.65 -5.32
C VAL A 398 4.66 -31.26 -4.65
N GLU A 399 5.77 -31.59 -5.29
CA GLU A 399 7.12 -31.32 -4.79
C GLU A 399 7.71 -30.07 -5.45
N PHE A 400 8.24 -29.17 -4.60
CA PHE A 400 8.91 -27.93 -4.94
C PHE A 400 10.38 -28.02 -4.50
N PRO A 401 11.29 -28.49 -5.36
CA PRO A 401 12.71 -28.63 -5.02
C PRO A 401 13.38 -27.25 -4.85
N CYS A 402 14.35 -27.17 -3.94
CA CYS A 402 15.16 -25.97 -3.74
C CYS A 402 16.66 -26.31 -3.71
N SER A 403 17.11 -27.06 -2.70
CA SER A 403 18.49 -27.45 -2.43
C SER A 403 19.47 -26.27 -2.43
N ARG A 404 19.11 -25.18 -1.73
CA ARG A 404 19.90 -23.93 -1.66
C ARG A 404 19.94 -23.32 -0.27
N TRP A 405 20.95 -22.49 -0.04
CA TRP A 405 21.05 -21.69 1.18
C TRP A 405 20.11 -20.48 1.10
N PHE A 406 19.52 -20.17 2.25
CA PHE A 406 18.79 -18.98 2.57
C PHE A 406 19.62 -18.26 3.63
N ASP A 407 20.60 -17.49 3.18
CA ASP A 407 21.53 -16.75 4.05
C ASP A 407 22.01 -15.53 3.27
N ARG A 408 22.27 -14.43 3.98
CA ARG A 408 22.83 -13.22 3.40
C ARG A 408 24.31 -13.34 3.02
N ASN A 409 25.00 -14.35 3.54
CA ASN A 409 26.45 -14.53 3.37
C ASN A 409 26.83 -15.82 2.61
N GLU A 410 25.85 -16.65 2.24
CA GLU A 410 26.06 -17.90 1.50
C GLU A 410 25.29 -17.86 0.17
N ASP A 411 25.71 -18.71 -0.78
CA ASP A 411 25.07 -18.88 -2.08
C ASP A 411 24.89 -17.54 -2.85
N ASP A 412 23.67 -17.04 -3.01
CA ASP A 412 23.36 -15.77 -3.68
C ASP A 412 22.87 -14.67 -2.71
N GLY A 413 23.00 -14.86 -1.40
CA GLY A 413 22.63 -13.84 -0.40
C GLY A 413 21.13 -13.70 -0.13
N GLN A 414 20.27 -14.47 -0.80
CA GLN A 414 18.82 -14.38 -0.64
C GLN A 414 18.33 -15.18 0.57
N ILE A 415 17.40 -14.62 1.34
CA ILE A 415 16.74 -15.29 2.49
C ILE A 415 15.25 -15.59 2.23
N VAL A 416 14.78 -15.33 1.00
CA VAL A 416 13.43 -15.62 0.52
C VAL A 416 13.54 -16.07 -0.93
N ARG A 417 12.83 -17.13 -1.31
CA ARG A 417 12.81 -17.65 -2.69
C ARG A 417 11.40 -18.06 -3.10
N GLU A 418 11.14 -17.97 -4.40
CA GLU A 418 9.96 -18.54 -5.01
C GLU A 418 10.34 -19.81 -5.77
N LEU A 419 9.62 -20.91 -5.51
CA LEU A 419 9.89 -22.26 -5.99
C LEU A 419 8.76 -22.70 -6.94
N GLN A 420 9.10 -23.52 -7.92
CA GLN A 420 8.15 -24.15 -8.87
C GLN A 420 8.15 -25.67 -8.69
N PRO A 421 7.07 -26.36 -9.10
CA PRO A 421 6.98 -27.79 -8.98
C PRO A 421 7.96 -28.48 -9.93
N PHE A 422 8.48 -29.65 -9.52
CA PHE A 422 9.44 -30.43 -10.32
C PHE A 422 8.95 -30.71 -11.75
N ALA A 423 7.64 -30.94 -11.93
CA ALA A 423 7.03 -31.30 -13.22
C ALA A 423 7.17 -30.22 -14.29
N ASP A 424 7.33 -28.94 -13.92
CA ASP A 424 7.35 -27.85 -14.89
C ASP A 424 8.70 -27.71 -15.60
N GLY A 425 9.79 -28.33 -15.11
CA GLY A 425 11.11 -28.42 -15.78
C GLY A 425 11.80 -27.08 -16.12
N GLN A 426 11.08 -25.97 -15.99
CA GLN A 426 11.54 -24.61 -16.21
C GLN A 426 12.17 -24.14 -14.90
N ARG A 427 13.48 -23.94 -14.91
CA ARG A 427 14.08 -23.08 -13.90
C ARG A 427 13.48 -21.69 -14.10
N LEU A 428 13.02 -21.06 -13.01
CA LEU A 428 12.76 -19.62 -13.02
C LEU A 428 14.06 -18.94 -13.44
N TYR A 429 14.09 -18.41 -14.66
CA TYR A 429 15.14 -17.47 -15.04
C TYR A 429 14.78 -16.16 -14.36
N ASN A 430 15.49 -15.86 -13.29
CA ASN A 430 15.41 -14.54 -12.69
C ASN A 430 15.90 -13.51 -13.72
N VAL A 431 15.19 -12.41 -13.79
CA VAL A 431 15.61 -11.17 -14.43
C VAL A 431 16.21 -10.29 -13.34
N SER A 432 17.37 -9.71 -13.63
CA SER A 432 18.04 -8.78 -12.73
C SER A 432 17.50 -7.37 -12.98
N TYR A 433 16.96 -6.75 -11.93
CA TYR A 433 16.51 -5.36 -11.91
C TYR A 433 17.53 -4.54 -11.13
N HIS A 434 18.27 -3.66 -11.80
CA HIS A 434 19.21 -2.77 -11.15
C HIS A 434 18.51 -1.46 -10.77
N ILE A 435 18.40 -1.22 -9.47
CA ILE A 435 17.63 -0.13 -8.88
C ILE A 435 18.59 0.89 -8.28
N ALA A 436 18.62 2.10 -8.81
CA ALA A 436 19.33 3.23 -8.24
C ALA A 436 18.34 4.15 -7.52
N VAL A 437 18.45 4.25 -6.20
CA VAL A 437 17.59 5.07 -5.35
C VAL A 437 18.34 6.33 -4.97
N LYS A 438 17.78 7.51 -5.26
CA LYS A 438 18.36 8.81 -4.91
C LYS A 438 17.61 9.43 -3.74
N THR A 439 18.33 9.68 -2.65
CA THR A 439 17.83 10.49 -1.53
C THR A 439 17.98 11.97 -1.87
N GLY A 440 16.98 12.78 -1.52
CA GLY A 440 17.01 14.22 -1.78
C GLY A 440 18.08 14.95 -0.98
N ASN A 441 18.43 16.14 -1.47
CA ASN A 441 19.43 17.00 -0.83
C ASN A 441 18.78 18.04 0.10
N VAL A 442 17.87 17.58 0.95
CA VAL A 442 17.18 18.40 1.96
C VAL A 442 17.74 18.11 3.35
N THR A 443 17.72 19.11 4.23
CA THR A 443 18.17 18.94 5.62
C THR A 443 17.33 17.86 6.30
N GLY A 444 18.00 16.87 6.91
CA GLY A 444 17.33 15.76 7.59
C GLY A 444 16.76 14.69 6.64
N GLY A 445 17.01 14.78 5.33
CA GLY A 445 16.44 13.85 4.34
C GLY A 445 16.95 12.41 4.38
N SER A 446 18.01 12.11 5.15
CA SER A 446 18.54 10.76 5.34
C SER A 446 17.55 9.87 6.10
N SER A 447 17.56 8.57 5.83
CA SER A 447 16.80 7.58 6.59
C SER A 447 17.67 6.43 7.08
N ASP A 448 17.52 6.08 8.35
CA ASP A 448 18.10 4.87 8.96
C ASP A 448 17.16 3.65 8.84
N SER A 449 16.04 3.82 8.14
CA SER A 449 14.96 2.83 8.07
C SER A 449 15.23 1.76 7.02
N LYS A 450 14.52 0.63 7.11
CA LYS A 450 14.65 -0.46 6.13
C LYS A 450 13.78 -0.17 4.93
N VAL A 451 14.40 0.16 3.81
CA VAL A 451 13.70 0.46 2.55
C VAL A 451 13.32 -0.83 1.83
N PHE A 452 12.12 -0.84 1.26
CA PHE A 452 11.62 -1.91 0.41
C PHE A 452 11.01 -1.37 -0.87
N VAL A 453 10.94 -2.23 -1.88
CA VAL A 453 10.26 -1.97 -3.15
C VAL A 453 9.31 -3.11 -3.51
N LYS A 454 8.27 -2.79 -4.26
CA LYS A 454 7.43 -3.76 -4.97
C LYS A 454 7.24 -3.27 -6.41
N LEU A 455 7.57 -4.14 -7.36
CA LEU A 455 7.47 -3.85 -8.78
C LEU A 455 6.16 -4.41 -9.32
N TYR A 456 5.48 -3.62 -10.14
CA TYR A 456 4.24 -4.04 -10.80
C TYR A 456 4.47 -4.05 -12.30
N GLY A 457 4.25 -5.19 -12.94
CA GLY A 457 4.52 -5.37 -14.36
C GLY A 457 3.33 -5.88 -15.13
N GLU A 458 3.50 -6.04 -16.43
CA GLU A 458 2.46 -6.58 -17.33
C GLU A 458 2.17 -8.06 -17.09
N LYS A 459 3.18 -8.84 -16.69
CA LYS A 459 3.07 -10.29 -16.46
C LYS A 459 2.72 -10.66 -15.01
N GLY A 460 2.76 -9.68 -14.12
CA GLY A 460 2.50 -9.86 -12.70
C GLY A 460 3.25 -8.85 -11.84
N ASP A 461 3.12 -8.99 -10.53
CA ASP A 461 3.75 -8.11 -9.55
C ASP A 461 4.67 -8.92 -8.65
N THR A 462 5.72 -8.30 -8.14
CA THR A 462 6.57 -8.89 -7.10
C THR A 462 5.89 -8.78 -5.74
N SER A 463 6.44 -9.42 -4.71
CA SER A 463 6.15 -9.01 -3.34
C SER A 463 6.92 -7.74 -2.96
N LYS A 464 6.68 -7.20 -1.75
CA LYS A 464 7.61 -6.25 -1.12
C LYS A 464 8.96 -6.97 -0.94
N MET A 465 10.03 -6.37 -1.43
CA MET A 465 11.41 -6.86 -1.40
C MET A 465 12.27 -5.82 -0.70
N MET A 466 13.01 -6.22 0.32
CA MET A 466 13.89 -5.32 1.08
C MET A 466 15.14 -5.00 0.26
N LEU A 467 15.51 -3.72 0.20
CA LEU A 467 16.76 -3.25 -0.37
C LEU A 467 17.88 -3.39 0.67
N ALA A 468 18.33 -4.63 0.88
CA ALA A 468 19.18 -4.97 2.03
C ALA A 468 20.69 -4.79 1.78
N VAL A 469 21.17 -5.06 0.56
CA VAL A 469 22.60 -5.05 0.22
C VAL A 469 22.80 -4.14 -0.98
N SER A 470 23.49 -3.01 -0.77
CA SER A 470 23.81 -2.09 -1.85
C SER A 470 25.06 -2.57 -2.60
N ASP A 471 24.98 -2.59 -3.93
CA ASP A 471 26.07 -2.96 -4.84
C ASP A 471 27.25 -1.98 -4.77
N ASN A 472 27.00 -0.72 -4.40
CA ASN A 472 28.06 0.27 -4.21
C ASN A 472 28.63 0.31 -2.77
N ASN A 473 28.16 -0.58 -1.89
CA ASN A 473 28.70 -0.89 -0.55
C ASN A 473 29.06 0.34 0.32
N LEU A 474 28.15 1.33 0.39
CA LEU A 474 28.37 2.59 1.11
C LEU A 474 28.25 2.48 2.64
N ARG A 475 28.00 1.28 3.18
CA ARG A 475 27.75 0.93 4.60
C ARG A 475 26.51 1.58 5.22
N ASN A 476 26.39 2.92 5.13
CA ASN A 476 25.18 3.64 5.53
C ASN A 476 24.46 4.14 4.28
N TYR A 477 23.30 3.54 4.04
CA TYR A 477 22.50 3.76 2.84
C TYR A 477 21.55 4.95 3.02
N PHE A 478 21.04 5.46 1.91
CA PHE A 478 19.97 6.46 1.86
C PHE A 478 20.30 7.79 2.53
N GLU A 479 21.56 8.19 2.51
CA GLU A 479 22.01 9.48 3.05
C GLU A 479 21.66 10.67 2.15
N VAL A 480 21.47 11.85 2.74
CA VAL A 480 21.19 13.11 2.03
C VAL A 480 22.06 13.27 0.78
N GLY A 481 21.40 13.42 -0.37
CA GLY A 481 22.03 13.63 -1.68
C GLY A 481 22.75 12.42 -2.29
N ARG A 482 22.72 11.25 -1.64
CA ARG A 482 23.37 10.04 -2.17
C ARG A 482 22.47 9.25 -3.12
N VAL A 483 23.13 8.39 -3.90
CA VAL A 483 22.52 7.38 -4.75
C VAL A 483 23.01 6.02 -4.29
N ASP A 484 22.09 5.16 -3.87
CA ASP A 484 22.34 3.78 -3.47
C ASP A 484 21.85 2.84 -4.57
N ILE A 485 22.61 1.78 -4.88
CA ILE A 485 22.37 0.91 -6.03
C ILE A 485 22.13 -0.50 -5.53
N PHE A 486 21.06 -1.13 -5.99
CA PHE A 486 20.67 -2.49 -5.58
C PHE A 486 20.38 -3.33 -6.80
N THR A 487 20.69 -4.62 -6.74
CA THR A 487 20.25 -5.59 -7.74
C THR A 487 19.20 -6.50 -7.13
N LEU A 488 18.03 -6.57 -7.76
CA LEU A 488 16.98 -7.52 -7.38
C LEU A 488 16.84 -8.58 -8.46
N ASP A 489 17.13 -9.82 -8.10
CA ASP A 489 16.91 -10.98 -8.96
C ASP A 489 15.56 -11.61 -8.65
N THR A 490 14.61 -11.44 -9.56
CA THR A 490 13.25 -11.96 -9.40
C THR A 490 12.66 -12.35 -10.75
N LEU A 491 11.44 -12.89 -10.75
CA LEU A 491 10.77 -13.32 -11.98
C LEU A 491 10.63 -12.19 -13.00
N ASP A 492 10.53 -12.55 -14.28
CA ASP A 492 10.24 -11.61 -15.35
C ASP A 492 8.78 -11.10 -15.23
N ILE A 493 8.61 -9.87 -14.74
CA ILE A 493 7.30 -9.21 -14.66
C ILE A 493 6.91 -8.50 -15.97
N GLY A 494 7.74 -8.58 -17.00
CA GLY A 494 7.58 -7.81 -18.24
C GLY A 494 7.85 -6.32 -18.02
N GLN A 495 7.19 -5.48 -18.82
CA GLN A 495 7.34 -4.04 -18.70
C GLN A 495 6.82 -3.54 -17.34
N ILE A 496 7.62 -2.70 -16.66
CA ILE A 496 7.24 -2.12 -15.37
C ILE A 496 6.20 -1.03 -15.59
N ASN A 497 5.05 -1.19 -14.96
CA ASN A 497 3.93 -0.26 -15.00
C ASN A 497 4.01 0.81 -13.90
N ARG A 498 4.43 0.40 -12.70
CA ARG A 498 4.60 1.26 -11.52
C ARG A 498 5.49 0.60 -10.47
N LEU A 499 5.92 1.40 -9.51
CA LEU A 499 6.76 1.01 -8.38
C LEU A 499 6.08 1.46 -7.08
N LEU A 500 5.96 0.56 -6.11
CA LEU A 500 5.74 0.94 -4.71
C LEU A 500 7.11 0.96 -4.03
N ILE A 501 7.41 2.04 -3.33
CA ILE A 501 8.63 2.16 -2.52
C ILE A 501 8.26 2.73 -1.16
N GLY A 502 8.88 2.21 -0.11
CA GLY A 502 8.62 2.65 1.26
C GLY A 502 9.66 2.15 2.24
N HIS A 503 9.44 2.46 3.51
CA HIS A 503 10.34 2.05 4.58
C HIS A 503 9.59 1.59 5.83
N SER A 504 10.28 0.86 6.72
CA SER A 504 9.68 0.22 7.90
C SER A 504 9.31 1.17 9.05
N ASN A 505 9.58 2.47 8.91
CA ASN A 505 9.54 3.47 9.96
C ASN A 505 10.37 3.15 11.23
N GLU A 506 11.31 2.19 11.13
CA GLU A 506 12.23 1.87 12.24
C GLU A 506 13.47 2.79 12.18
N GLY A 507 14.09 3.06 13.34
CA GLY A 507 15.34 3.83 13.45
C GLY A 507 15.16 5.18 14.16
N MET A 508 16.27 5.86 14.49
CA MET A 508 16.23 7.17 15.16
C MET A 508 15.81 8.31 14.22
N ARG A 509 16.02 8.14 12.91
CA ARG A 509 15.63 9.06 11.85
C ARG A 509 14.98 8.27 10.73
N ALA A 510 13.74 7.88 10.96
CA ALA A 510 13.03 7.01 10.04
C ALA A 510 12.48 7.75 8.82
N GLY A 511 12.04 9.01 9.00
CA GLY A 511 11.58 9.87 7.93
C GLY A 511 12.62 10.01 6.82
N TRP A 512 12.16 10.00 5.57
CA TRP A 512 13.01 9.92 4.40
C TRP A 512 12.55 10.87 3.31
N PHE A 513 13.47 11.64 2.72
CA PHE A 513 13.14 12.40 1.52
C PHE A 513 13.59 11.64 0.27
N LEU A 514 12.63 11.01 -0.40
CA LEU A 514 12.86 10.29 -1.65
C LEU A 514 12.83 11.27 -2.83
N ASP A 515 13.94 11.38 -3.56
CA ASP A 515 14.04 12.23 -4.75
C ASP A 515 13.54 11.50 -5.99
N SER A 516 14.16 10.37 -6.31
CA SER A 516 13.83 9.58 -7.51
C SER A 516 14.36 8.15 -7.42
N VAL A 517 13.78 7.26 -8.22
CA VAL A 517 14.26 5.89 -8.43
C VAL A 517 14.49 5.67 -9.91
N GLN A 518 15.62 5.07 -10.26
CA GLN A 518 15.88 4.58 -11.62
C GLN A 518 15.93 3.06 -11.60
N ILE A 519 15.32 2.41 -12.59
CA ILE A 519 15.38 0.96 -12.74
C ILE A 519 15.92 0.64 -14.13
N VAL A 520 17.02 -0.10 -14.19
CA VAL A 520 17.61 -0.62 -15.42
C VAL A 520 17.34 -2.12 -15.46
N VAL A 521 16.77 -2.59 -16.57
CA VAL A 521 16.48 -4.02 -16.82
C VAL A 521 17.26 -4.46 -18.05
N PRO A 522 18.52 -4.94 -17.90
CA PRO A 522 19.40 -5.31 -19.00
C PRO A 522 18.77 -6.36 -19.92
N ASN A 523 18.10 -7.37 -19.35
CA ASN A 523 17.44 -8.44 -20.11
C ASN A 523 16.37 -7.92 -21.08
N HIS A 524 15.82 -6.73 -20.83
CA HIS A 524 14.82 -6.10 -21.70
C HIS A 524 15.38 -4.89 -22.47
N GLY A 525 16.60 -4.44 -22.19
CA GLY A 525 17.14 -3.19 -22.74
C GLY A 525 16.34 -1.96 -22.34
N LYS A 526 15.76 -1.93 -21.13
CA LYS A 526 14.83 -0.89 -20.68
C LYS A 526 15.36 -0.12 -19.47
N HIS A 527 15.28 1.21 -19.51
CA HIS A 527 15.61 2.12 -18.42
C HIS A 527 14.39 2.96 -18.04
N TYR A 528 13.99 2.90 -16.77
CA TYR A 528 12.83 3.58 -16.22
C TYR A 528 13.26 4.66 -15.23
N MET A 529 12.61 5.82 -15.29
CA MET A 529 12.77 6.92 -14.32
C MET A 529 11.47 7.14 -13.54
N PHE A 530 11.54 7.08 -12.21
CA PHE A 530 10.41 7.30 -11.31
C PHE A 530 10.70 8.51 -10.41
N PRO A 531 10.23 9.71 -10.77
CA PRO A 531 10.35 10.88 -9.91
C PRO A 531 9.39 10.76 -8.70
N SER A 532 9.83 11.24 -7.54
CA SER A 532 9.00 11.33 -6.33
C SER A 532 9.08 12.73 -5.72
N HIS A 533 10.28 13.13 -5.28
CA HIS A 533 10.60 14.44 -4.70
C HIS A 533 9.69 14.83 -3.53
N ARG A 534 9.56 13.95 -2.54
CA ARG A 534 8.70 14.15 -1.37
C ARG A 534 9.21 13.42 -0.13
N TRP A 535 8.72 13.85 1.02
CA TRP A 535 8.87 13.11 2.26
C TRP A 535 8.01 11.83 2.26
N LEU A 536 8.63 10.76 2.74
CA LEU A 536 8.01 9.55 3.26
C LEU A 536 8.30 9.53 4.76
N CYS A 537 7.32 9.94 5.56
CA CYS A 537 7.46 10.16 6.99
C CYS A 537 6.05 10.26 7.59
N GLU A 538 5.86 9.79 8.81
CA GLU A 538 4.57 9.91 9.51
C GLU A 538 4.24 11.37 9.90
N ASP A 539 5.26 12.19 10.12
CA ASP A 539 5.12 13.58 10.59
C ASP A 539 5.22 14.64 9.47
N GLU A 540 5.45 14.23 8.21
CA GLU A 540 5.66 15.16 7.08
C GLU A 540 4.78 14.79 5.85
N ALA A 541 4.58 15.75 4.95
CA ALA A 541 3.81 15.59 3.71
C ALA A 541 2.40 15.03 3.93
N ASP A 542 2.10 13.80 3.50
CA ASP A 542 0.80 13.14 3.71
C ASP A 542 0.80 12.08 4.83
N GLY A 543 1.86 12.06 5.66
CA GLY A 543 2.01 11.14 6.78
C GLY A 543 2.29 9.69 6.38
N LYS A 544 2.60 9.41 5.11
CA LYS A 544 2.87 8.05 4.63
C LYS A 544 4.35 7.74 4.56
N THR A 545 4.69 6.50 4.90
CA THR A 545 6.05 5.93 4.82
C THR A 545 6.28 5.11 3.54
N GLU A 546 5.28 5.02 2.67
CA GLU A 546 5.35 4.37 1.37
C GLU A 546 4.53 5.11 0.31
N VAL A 547 4.96 5.01 -0.96
CA VAL A 547 4.34 5.70 -2.09
C VAL A 547 4.36 4.84 -3.35
N GLU A 548 3.25 4.87 -4.09
CA GLU A 548 3.13 4.31 -5.43
C GLU A 548 3.50 5.38 -6.46
N ILE A 549 4.58 5.15 -7.23
CA ILE A 549 5.10 6.06 -8.26
C ILE A 549 5.11 5.40 -9.64
N TYR A 550 4.92 6.23 -10.66
CA TYR A 550 4.80 5.82 -12.06
C TYR A 550 6.01 6.31 -12.86
N PRO A 551 6.42 5.60 -13.92
CA PRO A 551 7.57 6.02 -14.70
C PRO A 551 7.21 7.31 -15.46
N SER A 552 8.05 8.33 -15.36
CA SER A 552 7.91 9.56 -16.15
C SER A 552 8.43 9.39 -17.57
N GLU A 553 9.41 8.50 -17.74
CA GLU A 553 10.01 8.14 -19.02
C GLU A 553 10.45 6.67 -18.98
N THR A 554 10.45 6.05 -20.15
CA THR A 554 10.99 4.70 -20.36
C THR A 554 11.83 4.77 -21.62
N LEU A 555 13.14 4.60 -21.46
CA LEU A 555 14.12 4.64 -22.53
C LEU A 555 14.51 3.23 -22.93
N ASP A 556 14.60 3.00 -24.23
CA ASP A 556 15.23 1.81 -24.80
C ASP A 556 16.74 2.03 -24.91
N PHE A 557 17.53 1.02 -24.54
CA PHE A 557 18.97 1.00 -24.77
C PHE A 557 19.40 -0.37 -25.30
N GLU A 558 20.40 -0.35 -26.17
CA GLU A 558 21.11 -1.55 -26.58
C GLU A 558 22.25 -1.81 -25.59
N LEU A 559 22.40 -3.07 -25.16
CA LEU A 559 23.48 -3.51 -24.27
C LEU A 559 24.86 -3.45 -24.93
#